data_AF-A0A5N6KCE5-F1
#
_entry.id   AF-A0A5N6KCE5-F1
#
_cell.length_a   1.000
_cell.length_b   1.000
_cell.length_c   1.000
_cell.angle_alpha   90.00
_cell.angle_beta   90.00
_cell.angle_gamma   90.00
#
_symmetry.space_group_name_H-M   'P 1'
#
loop_
_entity.id
_entity.type
_entity.pdbx_description
1 polymer ?
#
loop_
_entity_poly.entity_id
_entity_poly.type
_entity_poly.pdbx_seq_one_letter_code
_entity_poly.pdbx_strand_id
1 'polypeptide(L)'
;MASKLDKDTVIVEGKYQNPDNLRPDANDSSGYKEFDTGRTYMALMGNWRENKDEEVKLDGIGGVNIIVKADVHRSGINFPAYAFENQAETEGFAKMAKRAGYEVIGLPNYVVWHMDTEEKPGNNV
;
A
#
# COMPACT_ATOMS: atom_id res chain seq x y z
N MET A 1 8.43 4.08 17.02
CA MET A 1 7.89 4.02 15.66
C MET A 1 6.49 4.62 15.63
N ALA A 2 5.48 3.97 16.22
CA ALA A 2 4.12 4.52 16.31
C ALA A 2 4.02 5.88 17.04
N SER A 3 4.90 6.17 18.00
CA SER A 3 4.97 7.44 18.73
C SER A 3 5.54 8.62 17.94
N LYS A 4 6.16 8.36 16.78
CA LYS A 4 6.73 9.40 15.89
C LYS A 4 5.76 9.78 14.75
N LEU A 5 4.67 9.02 14.58
CA LEU A 5 3.72 9.24 13.50
C LEU A 5 2.72 10.33 13.87
N ASP A 6 2.52 11.27 12.95
CA ASP A 6 1.43 12.23 13.04
C ASP A 6 0.08 11.52 13.18
N LYS A 7 -0.86 12.17 13.87
CA LYS A 7 -2.14 11.56 14.30
C LYS A 7 -2.92 10.91 13.15
N ASP A 8 -2.64 11.33 11.92
CA ASP A 8 -3.39 10.96 10.73
C ASP A 8 -2.65 9.98 9.81
N THR A 9 -1.61 9.30 10.30
CA THR A 9 -0.77 8.40 9.49
C THR A 9 -1.09 6.90 9.69
N VAL A 10 -1.09 6.17 8.57
CA VAL A 10 -1.15 4.71 8.48
C VAL A 10 0.18 4.20 7.88
N ILE A 11 0.87 3.27 8.56
CA ILE A 11 2.12 2.66 8.03
C ILE A 11 1.79 1.33 7.39
N VAL A 12 2.27 1.12 6.17
CA VAL A 12 1.91 -0.03 5.34
C VAL A 12 3.00 -0.38 4.35
N GLU A 13 3.06 -1.63 3.93
CA GLU A 13 3.71 -1.96 2.66
C GLU A 13 2.77 -1.67 1.49
N GLY A 14 3.29 -1.20 0.35
CA GLY A 14 2.40 -0.87 -0.76
C GLY A 14 3.04 -0.39 -2.05
N LYS A 15 2.21 0.24 -2.86
CA LYS A 15 2.53 0.77 -4.19
C LYS A 15 2.32 2.28 -4.18
N TYR A 16 3.17 2.99 -4.91
CA TYR A 16 3.01 4.40 -5.19
C TYR A 16 2.62 4.59 -6.65
N GLN A 17 1.80 5.60 -6.94
CA GLN A 17 1.48 5.96 -8.32
C GLN A 17 2.00 7.37 -8.59
N ASN A 18 2.84 7.51 -9.59
CA ASN A 18 3.27 8.83 -10.03
C ASN A 18 2.03 9.57 -10.62
N PRO A 19 1.66 10.76 -10.11
CA PRO A 19 0.50 11.52 -10.59
C PRO A 19 0.53 11.82 -12.10
N ASP A 20 1.70 11.81 -12.73
CA ASP A 20 1.86 12.16 -14.15
C ASP A 20 1.37 11.08 -15.14
N ASN A 21 1.13 9.84 -14.70
CA ASN A 21 0.77 8.69 -15.55
C ASN A 21 -0.62 8.10 -15.23
N LEU A 22 -1.58 8.92 -14.81
CA LEU A 22 -2.93 8.46 -14.48
C LEU A 22 -3.66 7.85 -15.69
N ARG A 23 -3.97 6.54 -15.65
CA ARG A 23 -5.14 5.98 -16.34
C ARG A 23 -6.31 5.97 -15.35
N PRO A 24 -7.32 6.85 -15.51
CA PRO A 24 -8.41 7.00 -14.54
C PRO A 24 -9.32 5.76 -14.39
N ASP A 25 -9.21 4.82 -15.33
CA ASP A 25 -10.12 3.69 -15.56
C ASP A 25 -9.50 2.31 -15.37
N ALA A 26 -8.22 2.23 -14.98
CA ALA A 26 -7.55 0.95 -14.81
C ALA A 26 -8.08 0.22 -13.55
N ASN A 27 -8.74 -0.93 -13.76
CA ASN A 27 -8.95 -1.91 -12.70
C ASN A 27 -7.59 -2.44 -12.26
N ASP A 28 -7.20 -2.17 -11.00
CA ASP A 28 -5.95 -2.71 -10.46
C ASP A 28 -6.23 -4.14 -9.98
N SER A 29 -5.70 -5.08 -10.75
CA SER A 29 -5.64 -6.49 -10.39
C SER A 29 -4.17 -6.88 -10.45
N SER A 30 -3.46 -6.60 -9.35
CA SER A 30 -2.04 -6.88 -9.26
C SER A 30 -1.77 -8.35 -9.57
N GLY A 31 -0.98 -8.60 -10.62
CA GLY A 31 -0.67 -9.96 -11.09
C GLY A 31 -1.23 -10.32 -12.47
N TYR A 32 -2.15 -9.52 -13.02
CA TYR A 32 -2.60 -9.72 -14.41
C TYR A 32 -1.71 -8.96 -15.38
N LYS A 33 -0.93 -9.69 -16.18
CA LYS A 33 -0.01 -9.14 -17.20
C LYS A 33 -0.68 -8.23 -18.23
N GLU A 34 -1.99 -8.30 -18.33
CA GLU A 34 -2.84 -7.59 -19.29
C GLU A 34 -3.05 -6.12 -18.89
N PHE A 35 -2.81 -5.77 -17.62
CA PHE A 35 -3.01 -4.43 -17.08
C PHE A 35 -1.68 -3.83 -16.60
N ASP A 36 -0.97 -3.15 -17.50
CA ASP A 36 0.13 -2.25 -17.10
C ASP A 36 -0.46 -0.99 -16.44
N THR A 37 -0.30 -0.90 -15.13
CA THR A 37 -0.82 0.20 -14.32
C THR A 37 0.13 1.40 -14.25
N GLY A 38 1.38 1.25 -14.72
CA GLY A 38 2.42 2.28 -14.59
C GLY A 38 2.79 2.64 -13.15
N ARG A 39 2.41 1.81 -12.17
CA ARG A 39 2.68 2.05 -10.73
C ARG A 39 4.11 1.67 -10.38
N THR A 40 4.69 2.41 -9.45
CA THR A 40 5.99 2.09 -8.87
C THR A 40 5.80 1.30 -7.58
N TYR A 41 6.45 0.15 -7.48
CA TYR A 41 6.32 -0.75 -6.34
C TYR A 41 7.34 -0.39 -5.26
N MET A 42 6.88 -0.16 -4.02
CA MET A 42 7.77 0.17 -2.90
C MET A 42 8.76 -0.96 -2.60
N ALA A 43 8.36 -2.21 -2.83
CA ALA A 43 9.23 -3.38 -2.66
C ALA A 43 10.54 -3.29 -3.46
N LEU A 44 10.58 -2.50 -4.55
CA LEU A 44 11.77 -2.31 -5.38
C LEU A 44 12.61 -1.08 -5.00
N MET A 45 12.14 -0.26 -4.06
CA MET A 45 12.79 0.99 -3.65
C MET A 45 13.76 0.81 -2.47
N GLY A 46 13.52 -0.21 -1.65
CA GLY A 46 14.13 -0.35 -0.33
C GLY A 46 15.51 -1.00 -0.30
N ASN A 47 16.33 -0.58 0.67
CA ASN A 47 17.51 -1.29 1.12
C ASN A 47 17.53 -1.36 2.65
N TRP A 48 17.44 -2.59 3.20
CA TRP A 48 17.36 -2.83 4.65
C TRP A 48 18.60 -2.35 5.44
N ARG A 49 19.69 -1.98 4.76
CA ARG A 49 20.90 -1.42 5.39
C ARG A 49 20.85 0.10 5.55
N GLU A 50 19.90 0.76 4.89
CA GLU A 50 19.75 2.22 4.93
C GLU A 50 18.87 2.66 6.11
N ASN A 51 18.53 3.95 6.15
CA ASN A 51 17.70 4.50 7.20
C ASN A 51 16.27 3.91 7.17
N LYS A 52 15.94 3.10 8.18
CA LYS A 52 14.62 2.47 8.35
C LYS A 52 13.45 3.44 8.61
N ASP A 53 13.75 4.67 9.00
CA ASP A 53 12.77 5.72 9.27
C ASP A 53 12.52 6.59 8.01
N GLU A 54 13.03 6.20 6.84
CA GLU A 54 12.69 6.85 5.57
C GLU A 54 11.24 6.57 5.19
N GLU A 55 10.50 7.62 4.81
CA GLU A 55 9.06 7.57 4.54
C GLU A 55 8.77 7.90 3.08
N VAL A 56 7.84 7.16 2.49
CA VAL A 56 7.29 7.44 1.16
C VAL A 56 5.77 7.48 1.21
N LYS A 57 5.15 8.42 0.49
CA LYS A 57 3.69 8.44 0.35
C LYS A 57 3.26 7.30 -0.56
N LEU A 58 2.13 6.67 -0.25
CA LEU A 58 1.57 5.58 -1.03
C LEU A 58 0.14 5.90 -1.49
N ASP A 59 -0.32 5.13 -2.48
CA ASP A 59 -1.66 5.23 -3.08
C ASP A 59 -2.40 3.90 -3.10
N GLY A 60 -1.72 2.81 -2.77
CA GLY A 60 -2.24 1.45 -2.68
C GLY A 60 -1.36 0.64 -1.74
N ILE A 61 -1.91 -0.37 -1.07
CA ILE A 61 -1.22 -1.11 -0.01
C ILE A 61 -1.50 -2.60 -0.13
N GLY A 62 -0.56 -3.41 0.36
CA GLY A 62 -0.77 -4.83 0.63
C GLY A 62 -1.27 -5.07 2.06
N GLY A 63 -1.72 -6.29 2.35
CA GLY A 63 -2.25 -6.68 3.66
C GLY A 63 -1.27 -7.38 4.61
N VAL A 64 -0.05 -7.70 4.15
CA VAL A 64 0.87 -8.60 4.86
C VAL A 64 1.39 -7.99 6.17
N ASN A 65 1.92 -6.77 6.12
CA ASN A 65 2.34 -6.03 7.30
C ASN A 65 1.83 -4.59 7.22
N ILE A 66 0.81 -4.30 8.04
CA ILE A 66 0.21 -2.97 8.13
C ILE A 66 -0.03 -2.59 9.59
N ILE A 67 0.22 -1.33 9.91
CA ILE A 67 -0.04 -0.74 11.21
C ILE A 67 -0.97 0.45 10.99
N VAL A 68 -2.21 0.27 11.43
CA VAL A 68 -3.28 1.26 11.29
C VAL A 68 -3.60 1.83 12.67
N LYS A 69 -3.63 3.17 12.79
CA LYS A 69 -4.14 3.81 14.00
C LYS A 69 -5.62 3.47 14.16
N ALA A 70 -6.01 3.03 15.35
CA ALA A 70 -7.37 2.56 15.60
C ALA A 70 -8.46 3.59 15.25
N ASP A 71 -8.16 4.89 15.34
CA ASP A 71 -9.11 5.96 14.98
C ASP A 71 -9.45 6.00 13.49
N VAL A 72 -8.55 5.52 12.62
CA VAL A 72 -8.82 5.36 11.17
C VAL A 72 -9.93 4.34 10.95
N HIS A 73 -9.90 3.20 11.67
CA HIS A 73 -11.01 2.25 11.59
C HIS A 73 -12.28 2.77 12.25
N ARG A 74 -12.17 3.49 13.38
CA ARG A 74 -13.33 4.07 14.08
C ARG A 74 -14.03 5.17 13.27
N SER A 75 -13.33 5.83 12.34
CA SER A 75 -13.94 6.79 11.42
C SER A 75 -14.69 6.13 10.25
N GLY A 76 -14.72 4.79 10.20
CA GLY A 76 -15.51 4.02 9.23
C GLY A 76 -14.69 3.47 8.06
N ILE A 77 -13.38 3.67 8.03
CA ILE A 77 -12.51 3.11 6.98
C ILE A 77 -12.24 1.63 7.29
N ASN A 78 -12.50 0.77 6.32
CA ASN A 78 -12.32 -0.67 6.45
C ASN A 78 -11.75 -1.27 5.16
N PHE A 79 -11.65 -2.60 5.10
CA PHE A 79 -11.34 -3.31 3.87
C PHE A 79 -12.66 -3.56 3.14
N PRO A 80 -12.97 -2.84 2.04
CA PRO A 80 -14.28 -2.92 1.42
C PRO A 80 -14.41 -4.26 0.67
N ALA A 81 -15.53 -4.93 0.87
CA ALA A 81 -15.91 -6.13 0.12
C ALA A 81 -16.52 -5.80 -1.27
N TYR A 82 -16.50 -4.53 -1.65
CA TYR A 82 -16.97 -4.00 -2.92
C TYR A 82 -15.85 -3.16 -3.56
N ALA A 83 -15.93 -2.95 -4.87
CA ALA A 83 -14.99 -2.09 -5.57
C ALA A 83 -15.15 -0.64 -5.10
N PHE A 84 -14.06 -0.04 -4.61
CA PHE A 84 -14.00 1.38 -4.26
C PHE A 84 -12.97 2.05 -5.16
N GLU A 85 -13.42 2.97 -6.02
CA GLU A 85 -12.56 3.64 -7.01
C GLU A 85 -11.71 2.66 -7.85
N ASN A 86 -12.32 1.58 -8.34
CA ASN A 86 -11.65 0.51 -9.10
C ASN A 86 -10.55 -0.23 -8.32
N GLN A 87 -10.56 -0.17 -6.99
CA GLN A 87 -9.66 -0.92 -6.11
C GLN A 87 -10.47 -1.86 -5.21
N ALA A 88 -9.88 -3.00 -4.85
CA ALA A 88 -10.47 -3.97 -3.93
C ALA A 88 -9.71 -3.99 -2.60
N GLU A 89 -10.39 -4.45 -1.54
CA GLU A 89 -9.80 -4.87 -0.26
C GLU A 89 -8.73 -3.89 0.30
N THR A 90 -7.44 -4.26 0.31
CA THR A 90 -6.38 -3.43 0.92
C THR A 90 -6.11 -2.16 0.13
N GLU A 91 -6.17 -2.21 -1.20
CA GLU A 91 -6.01 -1.03 -2.04
C GLU A 91 -7.22 -0.08 -1.93
N GLY A 92 -8.42 -0.65 -1.79
CA GLY A 92 -9.63 0.10 -1.49
C GLY A 92 -9.55 0.81 -0.13
N PHE A 93 -9.01 0.14 0.89
CA PHE A 93 -8.74 0.74 2.20
C PHE A 93 -7.84 1.98 2.08
N ALA A 94 -6.74 1.89 1.32
CA ALA A 94 -5.81 3.00 1.14
C ALA A 94 -6.47 4.21 0.47
N LYS A 95 -7.29 3.97 -0.56
CA LYS A 95 -8.07 5.02 -1.22
C LYS A 95 -9.07 5.68 -0.29
N MET A 96 -9.82 4.88 0.49
CA MET A 96 -10.76 5.41 1.48
C MET A 96 -10.05 6.24 2.55
N ALA A 97 -8.90 5.78 3.05
CA ALA A 97 -8.10 6.51 4.03
C ALA A 97 -7.65 7.87 3.50
N LYS A 98 -7.09 7.91 2.28
CA LYS A 98 -6.70 9.18 1.63
C LYS A 98 -7.90 10.10 1.40
N ARG A 99 -9.05 9.55 1.01
CA ARG A 99 -10.26 10.34 0.77
C ARG A 99 -10.81 10.99 2.04
N ALA A 100 -10.61 10.34 3.18
CA ALA A 100 -10.97 10.84 4.51
C ALA A 100 -9.93 11.80 5.11
N GLY A 101 -8.83 12.08 4.40
CA GLY A 101 -7.79 13.03 4.82
C GLY A 101 -6.64 12.41 5.61
N TYR A 102 -6.58 11.08 5.72
CA TYR A 102 -5.44 10.39 6.32
C TYR A 102 -4.29 10.23 5.33
N GLU A 103 -3.08 10.11 5.87
CA GLU A 103 -1.89 9.77 5.10
C GLU A 103 -1.63 8.26 5.13
N VAL A 104 -1.26 7.74 3.97
CA VAL A 104 -0.86 6.34 3.79
C VAL A 104 0.63 6.35 3.45
N ILE A 105 1.45 5.82 4.36
CA ILE A 105 2.90 5.95 4.34
C ILE A 105 3.55 4.58 4.31
N GLY A 106 4.52 4.43 3.42
CA GLY A 106 5.39 3.27 3.32
C GLY A 106 6.78 3.54 3.88
N LEU A 107 7.44 2.47 4.31
CA LEU A 107 8.81 2.50 4.82
C LEU A 107 9.67 1.57 3.96
N PRO A 108 10.28 2.07 2.87
CA PRO A 108 10.97 1.21 1.90
C PRO A 108 12.11 0.42 2.54
N ASN A 109 12.81 0.99 3.52
CA ASN A 109 13.96 0.34 4.16
C ASN A 109 13.59 -0.51 5.39
N TYR A 110 12.32 -0.52 5.82
CA TYR A 110 11.85 -1.35 6.93
C TYR A 110 11.35 -2.69 6.39
N VAL A 111 12.26 -3.66 6.26
CA VAL A 111 11.95 -4.95 5.64
C VAL A 111 11.43 -5.95 6.67
N VAL A 112 10.24 -6.50 6.39
CA VAL A 112 9.67 -7.65 7.09
C VAL A 112 9.69 -8.85 6.14
N TRP A 113 10.24 -9.97 6.60
CA TRP A 113 10.31 -11.20 5.81
C TRP A 113 9.02 -12.01 6.00
N HIS A 114 8.31 -12.28 4.91
CA HIS A 114 7.22 -13.25 4.91
C HIS A 114 7.80 -14.67 4.80
N MET A 115 7.16 -15.64 5.44
CA MET A 115 7.55 -17.04 5.28
C MET A 115 7.17 -17.49 3.88
N ASP A 116 8.11 -18.09 3.14
CA ASP A 116 7.79 -18.70 1.86
C ASP A 116 6.76 -19.81 2.09
N THR A 117 5.64 -19.68 1.38
CA THR A 117 4.72 -20.80 1.19
C THR A 117 5.15 -21.54 -0.08
N GLU A 118 4.71 -22.78 -0.27
CA GLU A 118 4.97 -23.56 -1.51
C GLU A 118 4.19 -22.99 -2.70
N GLU A 119 4.28 -21.68 -2.92
CA GLU A 119 3.65 -20.98 -4.04
C GLU A 119 4.27 -21.46 -5.36
N LYS A 120 3.40 -21.65 -6.35
CA LYS A 120 3.82 -22.10 -7.67
C LYS A 120 4.81 -21.08 -8.25
N PRO A 121 5.94 -21.53 -8.83
CA PRO A 121 6.89 -20.62 -9.47
C PRO A 121 6.19 -19.84 -10.59
N GLY A 122 6.47 -18.52 -10.67
CA GLY A 122 5.89 -17.63 -11.69
C GLY A 122 5.35 -16.30 -11.17
N ASN A 123 5.32 -16.08 -9.85
CA ASN A 123 4.80 -14.87 -9.21
C ASN A 123 5.89 -13.82 -8.88
N ASN A 124 7.07 -13.94 -9.49
CA ASN A 124 8.17 -12.99 -9.27
C ASN A 124 7.87 -11.70 -10.03
N VAL A 125 7.53 -10.64 -9.29
CA VAL A 125 7.46 -9.26 -9.78
C VAL A 125 8.84 -8.73 -10.14
#